data_AF-A0A9E4B5T9-F1
#
_entry.id   AF-A0A9E4B5T9-F1
#
_cell.length_a   1.000
_cell.length_b   1.000
_cell.length_c   1.000
_cell.angle_alpha   90.00
_cell.angle_beta   90.00
_cell.angle_gamma   90.00
#
_symmetry.space_group_name_H-M   'P 1'
#
loop_
_entity.id
_entity.type
_entity.pdbx_description
1 polymer ?
#
loop_
_entity_poly.entity_id
_entity_poly.type
_entity_poly.pdbx_seq_one_letter_code
_entity_poly.pdbx_strand_id
1 'polypeptide(L)'
;MAKFPSVAWFDAVRDIYNHDDAMHGAGSGSCDCVVGLQVGREFFQLIFEGFECSEARKVTKAKLDECDFYLHMPSKDWRAMLQNIQEHGHATDNYTLNTLDLDRAEGLSTSTHNDQVFSI
;
A
#
# COMPACT_ATOMS: atom_id res chain seq x y z
N MET A 1 -20.05 3.61 7.76
CA MET A 1 -18.58 3.64 7.55
C MET A 1 -18.17 2.36 6.85
N ALA A 2 -17.34 2.48 5.81
CA ALA A 2 -16.73 1.32 5.17
C ALA A 2 -15.79 0.60 6.16
N LYS A 3 -15.67 -0.73 6.04
CA LYS A 3 -14.88 -1.56 6.96
C LYS A 3 -13.61 -2.05 6.28
N PHE A 4 -12.49 -2.00 6.97
CA PHE A 4 -11.25 -2.57 6.47
C PHE A 4 -11.22 -4.11 6.66
N PRO A 5 -10.73 -4.88 5.67
CA PRO A 5 -10.44 -4.48 4.30
C PRO A 5 -11.70 -4.54 3.41
N SER A 6 -11.97 -3.50 2.61
CA SER A 6 -12.99 -3.54 1.55
C SER A 6 -12.69 -2.48 0.50
N VAL A 7 -13.17 -2.68 -0.73
CA VAL A 7 -13.01 -1.69 -1.81
C VAL A 7 -13.55 -0.33 -1.38
N ALA A 8 -14.76 -0.29 -0.81
CA ALA A 8 -15.35 0.94 -0.29
C ALA A 8 -14.51 1.64 0.80
N TRP A 9 -13.68 0.90 1.54
CA TRP A 9 -12.76 1.50 2.51
C TRP A 9 -11.57 2.13 1.80
N PHE A 10 -11.01 1.45 0.80
CA PHE A 10 -9.92 2.00 -0.02
C PHE A 10 -10.38 3.18 -0.87
N ASP A 11 -11.61 3.16 -1.41
CA ASP A 11 -12.20 4.31 -2.10
C ASP A 11 -12.28 5.52 -1.16
N ALA A 12 -12.71 5.34 0.09
CA ALA A 12 -12.76 6.44 1.06
C ALA A 12 -11.37 7.00 1.38
N VAL A 13 -10.34 6.14 1.46
CA VAL A 13 -8.94 6.59 1.66
C VAL A 13 -8.41 7.31 0.43
N ARG A 14 -8.70 6.80 -0.77
CA ARG A 14 -8.36 7.43 -2.05
C ARG A 14 -8.98 8.83 -2.14
N ASP A 15 -10.26 8.95 -1.81
CA ASP A 15 -10.96 10.24 -1.89
C ASP A 15 -10.33 11.28 -0.97
N ILE A 16 -9.88 10.86 0.23
CA ILE A 16 -9.12 11.73 1.16
C ILE A 16 -7.76 12.10 0.56
N TYR A 17 -7.00 11.11 0.08
CA TYR A 17 -5.68 11.32 -0.51
C TYR A 17 -5.73 12.31 -1.68
N ASN A 18 -6.66 12.11 -2.63
CA ASN A 18 -6.78 12.94 -3.83
C ASN A 18 -7.29 14.37 -3.53
N HIS A 19 -7.93 14.62 -2.39
CA HIS A 19 -8.44 15.95 -2.01
C HIS A 19 -7.55 16.68 -1.00
N ASP A 20 -6.47 16.07 -0.54
CA ASP A 20 -5.52 16.70 0.38
C ASP A 20 -4.36 17.32 -0.41
N ASP A 21 -4.47 18.62 -0.71
CA ASP A 21 -3.44 19.39 -1.41
C ASP A 21 -2.07 19.34 -0.71
N ALA A 22 -2.01 19.07 0.60
CA ALA A 22 -0.75 18.91 1.32
C ALA A 22 0.00 17.63 0.91
N MET A 23 -0.71 16.60 0.45
CA MET A 23 -0.14 15.36 -0.08
C MET A 23 0.42 15.53 -1.50
N HIS A 24 -0.02 16.57 -2.21
CA HIS A 24 0.42 16.94 -3.56
C HIS A 24 1.43 18.11 -3.58
N GLY A 25 1.88 18.56 -2.41
CA GLY A 25 2.77 19.70 -2.24
C GLY A 25 4.23 19.44 -2.68
N ALA A 26 4.95 20.53 -2.98
CA ALA A 26 6.31 20.61 -3.52
C ALA A 26 7.32 19.67 -2.83
N GLY A 27 7.40 18.43 -3.32
CA GLY A 27 8.26 17.38 -2.76
C GLY A 27 7.69 15.96 -2.96
N SER A 28 6.37 15.81 -3.11
CA SER A 28 5.81 14.55 -3.61
C SER A 28 6.09 14.45 -5.11
N GLY A 29 6.81 13.42 -5.52
CA GLY A 29 6.99 13.10 -6.93
C GLY A 29 5.70 12.53 -7.49
N SER A 30 5.43 12.78 -8.77
CA SER A 30 4.39 12.03 -9.48
C SER A 30 4.78 10.55 -9.54
N CYS A 31 3.85 9.66 -9.24
CA CYS A 31 4.06 8.22 -9.23
C CYS A 31 3.01 7.54 -10.12
N ASP A 32 3.48 6.89 -11.18
CA ASP A 32 2.67 5.98 -11.98
C ASP A 32 3.00 4.56 -11.52
N CYS A 33 2.10 3.94 -10.75
CA CYS A 33 2.38 2.67 -10.11
C CYS A 33 1.10 1.87 -9.80
N VAL A 34 1.15 0.56 -10.04
CA VAL A 34 0.14 -0.41 -9.66
C VAL A 34 0.61 -1.17 -8.43
N VAL A 35 0.03 -0.85 -7.28
CA VAL A 35 0.38 -1.46 -5.99
C VAL A 35 -0.59 -2.57 -5.62
N GLY A 36 -0.06 -3.73 -5.28
CA GLY A 36 -0.82 -4.86 -4.76
C GLY A 36 -0.89 -4.85 -3.23
N LEU A 37 -2.02 -5.30 -2.68
CA LEU A 37 -2.21 -5.47 -1.24
C LEU A 37 -2.79 -6.85 -0.95
N GLN A 38 -2.06 -7.65 -0.17
CA GLN A 38 -2.58 -8.87 0.43
C GLN A 38 -2.90 -8.64 1.91
N VAL A 39 -4.19 -8.66 2.24
CA VAL A 39 -4.69 -8.54 3.61
C VAL A 39 -5.22 -9.90 4.07
N GLY A 40 -4.35 -10.69 4.68
CA GLY A 40 -4.67 -12.09 5.03
C GLY A 40 -4.93 -12.93 3.78
N ARG A 41 -6.21 -13.21 3.50
CA ARG A 41 -6.66 -14.02 2.33
C ARG A 41 -7.34 -13.17 1.24
N GLU A 42 -7.42 -11.87 1.42
CA GLU A 42 -8.03 -10.95 0.46
C GLU A 42 -6.95 -10.17 -0.28
N PHE A 43 -7.18 -9.93 -1.57
CA PHE A 43 -6.23 -9.31 -2.47
C PHE A 43 -6.86 -8.07 -3.11
N PHE A 44 -6.11 -6.98 -3.14
CA PHE A 44 -6.53 -5.70 -3.67
C PHE A 44 -5.43 -5.11 -4.55
N GLN A 45 -5.82 -4.22 -5.45
CA GLN A 45 -4.93 -3.42 -6.29
C GLN A 45 -5.32 -1.96 -6.14
N LEU A 46 -4.31 -1.11 -6.00
CA LEU A 46 -4.42 0.34 -6.05
C LEU A 46 -3.63 0.82 -7.26
N ILE A 47 -4.19 1.73 -8.04
CA ILE A 47 -3.54 2.36 -9.18
C ILE A 47 -3.28 3.81 -8.83
N PHE A 48 -2.03 4.23 -8.93
CA PHE A 48 -1.59 5.61 -8.82
C PHE A 48 -1.18 6.12 -10.19
N GLU A 49 -1.67 7.31 -10.54
CA GLU A 49 -1.38 8.00 -11.80
C GLU A 49 -1.11 9.47 -11.50
N GLY A 50 0.10 9.94 -11.84
CA GLY A 50 0.53 11.29 -11.52
C GLY A 50 0.56 11.53 -10.01
N PHE A 51 -0.39 12.33 -9.52
CA PHE A 51 -0.51 12.69 -8.09
C PHE A 51 -1.70 12.03 -7.41
N GLU A 52 -2.52 11.28 -8.14
CA GLU A 52 -3.77 10.74 -7.63
C GLU A 52 -3.69 9.22 -7.53
N CYS A 53 -4.43 8.66 -6.58
CA CYS A 53 -4.84 7.27 -6.65
C CYS A 53 -6.11 7.22 -7.52
N SER A 54 -6.04 6.62 -8.71
CA SER A 54 -7.16 6.64 -9.66
C SER A 54 -8.15 5.50 -9.40
N GLU A 55 -7.67 4.34 -8.97
CA GLU A 55 -8.51 3.15 -8.78
C GLU A 55 -8.12 2.33 -7.56
N ALA A 56 -9.14 1.84 -6.83
CA ALA A 56 -9.01 0.75 -5.89
C ALA A 56 -9.94 -0.40 -6.30
N ARG A 57 -9.41 -1.62 -6.40
CA ARG A 57 -10.22 -2.80 -6.76
C ARG A 57 -9.83 -4.05 -5.99
N LYS A 58 -10.80 -4.95 -5.81
CA LYS A 58 -10.57 -6.30 -5.30
C LYS A 58 -10.15 -7.21 -6.46
N VAL A 59 -9.11 -7.99 -6.25
CA VAL A 59 -8.54 -8.86 -7.28
C VAL A 59 -8.32 -10.28 -6.77
N THR A 60 -7.84 -11.15 -7.65
CA THR A 60 -7.37 -12.49 -7.28
C THR A 60 -5.87 -12.44 -6.98
N LYS A 61 -5.36 -13.48 -6.31
CA LYS A 61 -3.91 -13.59 -6.01
C LYS A 61 -3.05 -13.45 -7.27
N ALA A 62 -3.46 -14.06 -8.38
CA ALA A 62 -2.71 -14.04 -9.64
C ALA A 62 -2.51 -12.62 -10.21
N LYS A 63 -3.39 -11.67 -9.86
CA LYS A 63 -3.22 -10.28 -10.28
C LYS A 63 -2.15 -9.53 -9.50
N LEU A 64 -1.70 -10.04 -8.36
CA LEU A 64 -0.57 -9.44 -7.64
C LEU A 64 0.74 -9.56 -8.42
N ASP A 65 0.89 -10.60 -9.24
CA ASP A 65 2.08 -10.80 -10.09
C ASP A 65 2.16 -9.75 -11.23
N GLU A 66 1.06 -9.03 -11.50
CA GLU A 66 0.98 -7.95 -12.50
C GLU A 66 1.16 -6.55 -11.87
N CYS A 67 1.23 -6.45 -10.53
CA CYS A 67 1.53 -5.20 -9.83
C CYS A 67 3.01 -4.88 -9.93
N ASP A 68 3.44 -3.62 -9.84
CA ASP A 68 4.87 -3.26 -9.76
C ASP A 68 5.51 -3.83 -8.49
N PHE A 69 4.78 -3.74 -7.38
CA PHE A 69 5.08 -4.44 -6.14
C PHE A 69 3.78 -4.73 -5.39
N TYR A 70 3.82 -5.67 -4.45
CA TYR A 70 2.72 -5.88 -3.53
C TYR A 70 3.20 -6.00 -2.08
N LEU A 71 2.36 -5.54 -1.16
CA LEU A 71 2.60 -5.67 0.28
C LEU A 71 1.73 -6.78 0.85
N HIS A 72 2.29 -7.64 1.70
CA HIS A 72 1.53 -8.71 2.32
C HIS A 72 1.72 -8.79 3.83
N MET A 73 0.60 -8.82 4.56
CA MET A 73 0.59 -9.11 6.00
C MET A 73 -0.68 -9.85 6.41
N PRO A 74 -0.65 -10.60 7.53
CA PRO A 74 -1.86 -11.06 8.20
C PRO A 74 -2.82 -9.91 8.53
N SER A 75 -4.12 -10.13 8.45
CA SER A 75 -5.13 -9.08 8.70
C SER A 75 -5.04 -8.45 10.09
N LYS A 76 -4.52 -9.18 11.08
CA LYS A 76 -4.30 -8.67 12.44
C LYS A 76 -3.20 -7.60 12.49
N ASP A 77 -2.15 -7.77 11.68
CA ASP A 77 -0.99 -6.87 11.65
C ASP A 77 -1.34 -5.59 10.90
N TRP A 78 -2.06 -5.70 9.77
CA TRP A 78 -2.63 -4.55 9.08
C TRP A 78 -3.50 -3.69 9.99
N ARG A 79 -4.38 -4.32 10.79
CA ARG A 79 -5.23 -3.58 11.75
C ARG A 79 -4.41 -2.90 12.84
N ALA A 80 -3.37 -3.55 13.35
CA ALA A 80 -2.49 -2.95 14.36
C ALA A 80 -1.76 -1.72 13.80
N MET A 81 -1.28 -1.80 12.55
CA MET A 81 -0.67 -0.66 11.84
C MET A 81 -1.66 0.50 11.66
N LEU A 82 -2.88 0.21 11.19
CA LEU A 82 -3.93 1.24 11.01
C LEU A 82 -4.33 1.88 12.35
N GLN A 83 -4.41 1.10 13.42
CA GLN A 83 -4.70 1.62 14.75
C GLN A 83 -3.57 2.53 15.25
N ASN A 84 -2.31 2.14 15.03
CA ASN A 84 -1.16 2.96 15.39
C ASN A 84 -1.17 4.32 14.67
N ILE A 85 -1.45 4.32 13.35
CA ILE A 85 -1.60 5.55 12.56
C ILE A 85 -2.75 6.41 13.10
N GLN A 86 -3.88 5.80 13.42
CA GLN A 86 -5.03 6.53 13.98
C GLN A 86 -4.70 7.19 15.33
N GLU A 87 -3.93 6.52 16.18
CA GLU A 87 -3.56 7.02 17.51
C GLU A 87 -2.49 8.13 17.46
N HIS A 88 -1.59 8.11 16.46
CA HIS A 88 -0.41 8.99 16.42
C HIS A 88 -0.40 9.99 15.26
N GLY A 89 -1.36 9.91 14.34
CA GLY A 89 -1.44 10.72 13.13
C GLY A 89 -0.43 10.36 12.04
N HIS A 90 0.45 9.40 12.30
CA HIS A 90 1.43 8.83 11.37
C HIS A 90 1.82 7.43 11.84
N ALA A 91 2.40 6.61 10.96
CA ALA A 91 2.99 5.34 11.38
C ALA A 91 4.23 5.62 12.23
N THR A 92 4.24 5.21 13.50
CA THR A 92 5.41 5.38 14.38
C THR A 92 6.43 4.26 14.15
N ASP A 93 7.66 4.42 14.66
CA ASP A 93 8.86 3.66 14.30
C ASP A 93 8.67 2.15 14.04
N ASN A 94 7.88 1.42 14.83
CA ASN A 94 7.64 -0.03 14.66
C ASN A 94 6.64 -0.41 13.54
N TYR A 95 6.02 0.58 12.90
CA TYR A 95 4.95 0.43 11.92
C TYR A 95 5.19 1.20 10.62
N THR A 96 6.35 1.85 10.46
CA THR A 96 6.74 2.38 9.15
C THR A 96 6.90 1.21 8.18
N LEU A 97 6.57 1.43 6.89
CA LEU A 97 6.70 0.40 5.87
C LEU A 97 8.12 -0.18 5.82
N ASN A 98 9.14 0.67 5.98
CA ASN A 98 10.54 0.26 5.99
C ASN A 98 10.91 -0.57 7.23
N THR A 99 10.43 -0.20 8.42
CA THR A 99 10.70 -0.99 9.63
C THR A 99 10.01 -2.35 9.57
N LEU A 100 8.76 -2.39 9.11
CA LEU A 100 8.01 -3.64 8.95
C LEU A 100 8.61 -4.55 7.89
N ASP A 101 9.21 -3.98 6.84
CA ASP A 101 9.92 -4.72 5.80
C ASP A 101 11.23 -5.32 6.33
N LEU A 102 12.02 -4.55 7.08
CA LEU A 102 13.33 -4.97 7.60
C LEU A 102 13.24 -5.93 8.80
N ASP A 103 12.19 -5.84 9.63
CA ASP A 103 12.03 -6.68 10.83
C ASP A 103 11.40 -8.06 10.54
N ARG A 104 10.93 -8.31 9.31
CA ARG A 104 10.25 -9.56 8.94
C ARG A 104 11.18 -10.48 8.14
N ALA A 105 11.25 -11.74 8.56
CA ALA A 105 12.07 -12.76 7.89
C ALA A 105 11.70 -13.00 6.41
N GLU A 106 10.47 -12.68 5.99
CA GLU A 106 10.00 -12.79 4.60
C GLU A 106 9.89 -11.41 3.89
N GLY A 107 10.21 -10.31 4.56
CA GLY A 107 9.92 -8.95 4.07
C GLY A 107 8.42 -8.59 4.16
N LEU A 108 8.12 -7.32 3.85
CA LEU A 108 6.75 -6.80 3.70
C LEU A 108 6.40 -6.64 2.22
N SER A 109 7.38 -6.21 1.43
CA SER A 109 7.27 -5.87 0.03
C SER A 109 7.84 -6.99 -0.85
N THR A 110 7.10 -7.31 -1.91
CA THR A 110 7.61 -8.15 -3.00
C THR A 110 7.56 -7.33 -4.27
N SER A 111 8.73 -7.03 -4.85
CA SER A 111 8.83 -6.48 -6.20
C SER A 111 8.63 -7.58 -7.22
N THR A 112 7.77 -7.35 -8.20
CA THR A 112 7.54 -8.30 -9.32
C THR A 112 8.51 -8.03 -10.47
N HIS A 113 9.00 -6.79 -10.58
CA HIS A 113 10.03 -6.41 -11.52
C HIS A 113 11.40 -6.67 -10.90
N ASN A 114 12.17 -7.48 -11.61
CA ASN A 114 13.49 -7.95 -11.22
C ASN A 114 14.51 -6.81 -11.35
N ASP A 115 14.51 -5.86 -10.42
CA ASP A 115 15.40 -4.69 -10.43
C ASP A 115 16.86 -5.02 -10.06
N GLN A 116 17.25 -6.29 -10.09
CA GLN A 116 18.65 -6.69 -9.94
C GLN A 116 19.22 -7.27 -11.23
N VAL A 117 19.33 -6.42 -12.25
CA VAL A 117 20.43 -6.55 -13.20
C VAL A 117 21.71 -6.04 -12.51
N PHE A 118 22.38 -6.92 -11.78
CA PHE A 118 23.81 -6.77 -11.58
C PHE A 118 24.48 -6.90 -12.94
N SER A 119 24.77 -5.78 -13.59
CA SER A 119 25.79 -5.79 -14.62
C SER A 119 27.14 -5.88 -13.92
N ILE A 120 27.74 -7.07 -13.99
CA ILE A 120 29.16 -7.31 -13.74
C ILE A 120 30.00 -6.57 -14.78
#